data_AF-A0A7W0J3T1-F1
#
_entry.id   AF-A0A7W0J3T1-F1
#
_cell.length_a   1.000
_cell.length_b   1.000
_cell.length_c   1.000
_cell.angle_alpha   90.00
_cell.angle_beta   90.00
_cell.angle_gamma   90.00
#
_symmetry.space_group_name_H-M   'P 1'
#
loop_
_entity.id
_entity.type
_entity.pdbx_description
1 polymer ?
#
loop_
_entity_poly.entity_id
_entity_poly.type
_entity_poly.pdbx_seq_one_letter_code
_entity_poly.pdbx_strand_id
1 'polypeptide(L)'
;MLVHPAAGFCGLNPEKVIILGGGEGATLREVLRWKCVRQVLMVDIDGETVEFCKKYLSQWHMGSFLSPRAKVIYEDAFSYVENSKAQWDLIIMDLPCPIEGGPAYKLYSLEFFKILKAHLTKGGFLATQAGGASRVNSDFHFSLYATMKKAFKHLMSYQMFVPSFDVPWAFIAASDEKFSSRDKAWAKIRRGAKGTFNALNAEVLDAIGKNPEFFKKGLDGGRIITRKKPVYFFK
;
A
#
# COMPACT_ATOMS: atom_id res chain seq x y z
N MET A 1 -3.56 2.18 -8.55
CA MET A 1 -3.78 3.18 -7.46
C MET A 1 -2.93 2.91 -6.23
N LEU A 2 -2.64 1.66 -5.85
CA LEU A 2 -1.79 1.34 -4.71
C LEU A 2 -0.31 1.81 -4.88
N VAL A 3 0.30 1.55 -6.03
CA VAL A 3 1.75 1.74 -6.23
C VAL A 3 2.13 3.16 -6.68
N HIS A 4 1.66 3.59 -7.86
CA HIS A 4 2.23 4.77 -8.52
C HIS A 4 2.00 6.10 -7.81
N PRO A 5 0.81 6.41 -7.25
CA PRO A 5 0.63 7.65 -6.52
C PRO A 5 1.63 7.81 -5.37
N ALA A 6 1.75 6.81 -4.49
CA ALA A 6 2.71 6.86 -3.40
C ALA A 6 4.15 7.09 -3.89
N ALA A 7 4.60 6.33 -4.89
CA ALA A 7 5.93 6.48 -5.46
C ALA A 7 6.14 7.79 -6.23
N GLY A 8 5.09 8.40 -6.77
CA GLY A 8 5.13 9.70 -7.43
C GLY A 8 5.23 10.86 -6.44
N PHE A 9 4.39 10.87 -5.40
CA PHE A 9 4.33 11.96 -4.43
C PHE A 9 5.51 11.95 -3.45
N CYS A 10 6.04 10.79 -3.09
CA CYS A 10 7.21 10.71 -2.21
C CYS A 10 8.49 11.08 -2.97
N GLY A 11 9.40 11.83 -2.34
CA GLY A 11 10.60 12.36 -3.00
C GLY A 11 11.58 11.28 -3.46
N LEU A 12 11.79 10.24 -2.63
CA LEU A 12 12.75 9.17 -2.87
C LEU A 12 12.36 8.30 -4.09
N ASN A 13 13.33 7.97 -4.94
CA ASN A 13 13.15 6.96 -5.99
C ASN A 13 13.38 5.57 -5.37
N PRO A 14 12.36 4.70 -5.27
CA PRO A 14 12.53 3.46 -4.52
C PRO A 14 13.37 2.45 -5.31
N GLU A 15 14.52 2.04 -4.76
CA GLU A 15 15.36 0.99 -5.33
C GLU A 15 15.08 -0.37 -4.67
N LYS A 16 14.86 -0.36 -3.35
CA LYS A 16 14.53 -1.54 -2.54
C LYS A 16 13.07 -1.47 -2.08
N VAL A 17 12.26 -2.42 -2.52
CA VAL A 17 10.83 -2.48 -2.22
C VAL A 17 10.49 -3.77 -1.50
N ILE A 18 9.65 -3.68 -0.47
CA ILE A 18 8.99 -4.85 0.13
C ILE A 18 7.48 -4.73 -0.06
N ILE A 19 6.85 -5.84 -0.47
CA ILE A 19 5.41 -6.00 -0.58
C ILE A 19 5.01 -7.02 0.49
N LEU A 20 4.10 -6.62 1.37
CA LEU A 20 3.47 -7.49 2.37
C LEU A 20 2.10 -7.89 1.82
N GLY A 21 1.93 -9.17 1.50
CA GLY A 21 0.83 -9.70 0.69
C GLY A 21 1.08 -9.58 -0.81
N GLY A 22 0.03 -9.32 -1.58
CA GLY A 22 0.11 -9.18 -3.04
C GLY A 22 0.34 -10.49 -3.80
N GLY A 23 -0.10 -11.62 -3.24
CA GLY A 23 0.10 -12.96 -3.79
C GLY A 23 -0.39 -13.17 -5.22
N GLU A 24 -1.28 -12.30 -5.74
CA GLU A 24 -1.71 -12.31 -7.13
C GLU A 24 -0.64 -11.80 -8.12
N GLY A 25 0.39 -11.11 -7.61
CA GLY A 25 1.54 -10.64 -8.37
C GLY A 25 1.32 -9.38 -9.22
N ALA A 26 0.14 -8.75 -9.14
CA ALA A 26 -0.15 -7.51 -9.86
C ALA A 26 0.51 -6.31 -9.16
N THR A 27 0.56 -6.29 -7.83
CA THR A 27 1.35 -5.27 -7.11
C THR A 27 2.83 -5.39 -7.44
N LEU A 28 3.37 -6.61 -7.49
CA LEU A 28 4.74 -6.88 -7.94
C LEU A 28 4.98 -6.40 -9.38
N ARG A 29 4.05 -6.67 -10.30
CA ARG A 29 4.07 -6.18 -11.69
C ARG A 29 4.19 -4.66 -11.74
N GLU A 30 3.36 -3.92 -11.02
CA GLU A 30 3.36 -2.45 -11.04
C GLU A 30 4.63 -1.85 -10.43
N VAL A 31 5.17 -2.45 -9.36
CA VAL A 31 6.44 -2.03 -8.76
C VAL A 31 7.58 -2.21 -9.77
N LEU A 32 7.65 -3.36 -10.44
CA LEU A 32 8.71 -3.66 -11.40
C LEU A 32 8.71 -2.76 -12.65
N ARG A 33 7.63 -2.01 -12.91
CA ARG A 33 7.61 -1.00 -13.97
C ARG A 33 8.54 0.18 -13.70
N TRP A 34 8.85 0.46 -12.44
CA TRP A 34 9.76 1.54 -12.06
C TRP A 34 11.20 1.18 -12.42
N LYS A 35 11.84 2.01 -13.25
CA LYS A 35 13.20 1.79 -13.77
C LYS A 35 14.27 1.78 -12.67
N CYS A 36 14.04 2.52 -11.59
CA CYS A 36 14.94 2.62 -10.45
C CYS A 36 14.89 1.40 -9.52
N VAL A 37 13.81 0.61 -9.54
CA VAL A 37 13.68 -0.57 -8.68
C VAL A 37 14.73 -1.61 -9.06
N ARG A 38 15.57 -1.97 -8.09
CA ARG A 38 16.63 -2.97 -8.21
C ARG A 38 16.27 -4.29 -7.51
N GLN A 39 15.51 -4.21 -6.42
CA GLN A 39 15.12 -5.37 -5.63
C GLN A 39 13.68 -5.20 -5.14
N VAL A 40 12.87 -6.25 -5.33
CA VAL A 40 11.54 -6.38 -4.75
C VAL A 40 11.47 -7.68 -3.97
N LEU A 41 11.14 -7.59 -2.69
CA LEU A 41 10.77 -8.74 -1.87
C LEU A 41 9.26 -8.77 -1.70
N MET A 42 8.61 -9.87 -2.07
CA MET A 42 7.21 -10.12 -1.77
C MET A 42 7.13 -11.16 -0.64
N VAL A 43 6.41 -10.81 0.42
CA VAL A 43 6.21 -11.65 1.61
C VAL A 43 4.72 -11.95 1.70
N ASP A 44 4.34 -13.18 1.40
CA ASP A 44 2.95 -13.63 1.50
C ASP A 44 2.88 -14.83 2.44
N ILE A 45 1.82 -14.93 3.25
CA ILE A 45 1.68 -16.02 4.22
C ILE A 45 1.27 -17.33 3.55
N ASP A 46 0.59 -17.25 2.40
CA ASP A 46 -0.02 -18.39 1.73
C ASP A 46 0.70 -18.71 0.41
N GLY A 47 1.65 -19.64 0.49
CA GLY A 47 2.38 -20.12 -0.69
C GLY A 47 1.51 -20.86 -1.68
N GLU A 48 0.44 -21.53 -1.24
CA GLU A 48 -0.48 -22.25 -2.15
C GLU A 48 -1.27 -21.25 -3.00
N THR A 49 -1.78 -20.18 -2.38
CA THR A 49 -2.42 -19.07 -3.12
C THR A 49 -1.47 -18.45 -4.13
N VAL A 50 -0.20 -18.21 -3.77
CA VAL A 50 0.78 -17.65 -4.73
C VAL A 50 1.03 -18.59 -5.91
N GLU A 51 1.22 -19.89 -5.67
CA GLU A 51 1.42 -20.86 -6.75
C GLU A 51 0.17 -21.02 -7.64
N PHE A 52 -1.02 -20.96 -7.03
CA PHE A 52 -2.27 -20.89 -7.78
C PHE A 52 -2.32 -19.66 -8.70
N CYS A 53 -2.01 -18.47 -8.18
CA CYS A 53 -1.99 -17.24 -8.96
C CYS A 53 -0.94 -17.28 -10.08
N LYS A 54 0.25 -17.83 -9.84
CA LYS A 54 1.28 -18.05 -10.88
C LYS A 54 0.79 -18.94 -12.02
N LYS A 55 0.01 -19.97 -11.69
CA LYS A 55 -0.50 -20.93 -12.68
C LYS A 55 -1.69 -20.40 -13.47
N TYR A 56 -2.62 -19.70 -12.80
CA TYR A 56 -3.94 -19.40 -13.37
C TYR A 56 -4.18 -17.91 -13.66
N LEU A 57 -3.45 -16.99 -13.04
CA LEU A 57 -3.66 -15.54 -13.15
C LEU A 57 -2.55 -14.83 -13.94
N SER A 58 -2.13 -15.41 -15.07
CA SER A 58 -1.09 -14.85 -15.93
C SER A 58 -1.34 -13.40 -16.38
N GLN A 59 -2.61 -13.02 -16.55
CA GLN A 59 -3.03 -11.66 -16.86
C GLN A 59 -2.83 -10.67 -15.69
N TRP A 60 -2.81 -11.15 -14.45
CA TRP A 60 -2.52 -10.34 -13.26
C TRP A 60 -1.03 -10.10 -13.11
N HIS A 61 -0.23 -11.16 -13.00
CA HIS A 61 1.19 -10.99 -12.73
C HIS A 61 2.01 -10.63 -13.97
N MET A 62 1.57 -11.00 -15.19
CA MET A 62 2.27 -10.72 -16.45
C MET A 62 3.77 -11.08 -16.41
N GLY A 63 4.09 -12.23 -15.82
CA GLY A 63 5.48 -12.69 -15.66
C GLY A 63 6.30 -11.97 -14.57
N SER A 64 5.69 -11.14 -13.72
CA SER A 64 6.39 -10.39 -12.66
C SER A 64 7.20 -11.29 -11.71
N PHE A 65 6.68 -12.49 -11.39
CA PHE A 65 7.36 -13.51 -10.60
C PHE A 65 8.66 -14.04 -11.22
N LEU A 66 8.84 -13.92 -12.54
CA LEU A 66 10.04 -14.38 -13.25
C LEU A 66 11.14 -13.30 -13.34
N SER A 67 10.88 -12.10 -12.80
CA SER A 67 11.87 -11.03 -12.85
C SER A 67 13.06 -11.37 -11.98
N PRO A 68 14.32 -11.21 -12.45
CA PRO A 68 15.50 -11.43 -11.61
C PRO A 68 15.61 -10.42 -10.45
N ARG A 69 14.81 -9.36 -10.48
CA ARG A 69 14.71 -8.36 -9.41
C ARG A 69 13.70 -8.76 -8.31
N ALA A 70 12.90 -9.80 -8.53
CA ALA A 70 11.85 -10.22 -7.63
C ALA A 70 12.29 -11.44 -6.82
N LYS A 71 12.04 -11.41 -5.52
CA LYS A 71 12.12 -12.57 -4.63
C LYS A 71 10.78 -12.72 -3.92
N VAL A 72 10.28 -13.94 -3.86
CA VAL A 72 9.06 -14.28 -3.09
C VAL A 72 9.48 -15.15 -1.91
N ILE A 73 8.94 -14.84 -0.73
CA ILE A 73 9.05 -15.68 0.46
C ILE A 73 7.65 -15.97 1.02
N TYR A 74 7.49 -17.19 1.53
CA TYR A 74 6.23 -17.67 2.10
C TYR A 74 6.35 -17.62 3.63
N GLU A 75 5.96 -16.49 4.23
CA GLU A 75 6.11 -16.23 5.66
C GLU A 75 5.08 -15.21 6.14
N ASP A 76 4.74 -15.24 7.43
CA ASP A 76 3.94 -14.21 8.07
C ASP A 76 4.69 -12.85 8.04
N ALA A 77 4.09 -11.85 7.39
CA ALA A 77 4.67 -10.52 7.23
C ALA A 77 5.06 -9.86 8.56
N PHE A 78 4.31 -10.10 9.63
CA PHE A 78 4.65 -9.56 10.95
C PHE A 78 5.98 -10.16 11.43
N SER A 79 6.06 -11.49 11.42
CA SER A 79 7.23 -12.26 11.86
C SER A 79 8.47 -11.95 11.02
N TYR A 80 8.32 -11.85 9.70
CA TYR A 80 9.44 -11.49 8.81
C TYR A 80 10.01 -10.11 9.17
N VAL A 81 9.16 -9.09 9.29
CA VAL A 81 9.62 -7.73 9.57
C VAL A 81 10.20 -7.64 10.97
N GLU A 82 9.58 -8.24 11.99
CA GLU A 82 10.08 -8.20 13.37
C GLU A 82 11.48 -8.81 13.52
N ASN A 83 11.78 -9.87 12.76
CA ASN A 83 13.04 -10.59 12.83
C ASN A 83 14.10 -10.10 11.82
N SER A 84 13.75 -9.17 10.94
CA SER A 84 14.65 -8.64 9.91
C SER A 84 15.40 -7.40 10.39
N LYS A 85 16.54 -7.13 9.76
CA LYS A 85 17.26 -5.84 9.86
C LYS A 85 17.27 -5.10 8.53
N ALA A 86 16.58 -5.61 7.52
CA ALA A 86 16.57 -5.05 6.18
C ALA A 86 15.83 -3.70 6.16
N GLN A 87 16.39 -2.71 5.46
CA GLN A 87 15.71 -1.44 5.22
C GLN A 87 15.20 -1.34 3.80
N TRP A 88 14.07 -0.65 3.64
CA TRP A 88 13.33 -0.52 2.39
C TRP A 88 13.04 0.94 2.08
N ASP A 89 13.10 1.29 0.80
CA ASP A 89 12.73 2.63 0.33
C ASP A 89 11.21 2.77 0.21
N LEU A 90 10.55 1.66 -0.12
CA LEU A 90 9.10 1.57 -0.20
C LEU A 90 8.61 0.27 0.44
N ILE A 91 7.67 0.42 1.38
CA ILE A 91 6.90 -0.69 1.95
C ILE A 91 5.48 -0.60 1.38
N ILE A 92 5.01 -1.66 0.73
CA ILE A 92 3.62 -1.77 0.26
C ILE A 92 2.90 -2.81 1.11
N MET A 93 1.76 -2.44 1.67
CA MET A 93 0.84 -3.37 2.31
C MET A 93 -0.35 -3.62 1.37
N ASP A 94 -0.34 -4.80 0.77
CA ASP A 94 -1.42 -5.30 -0.09
C ASP A 94 -2.06 -6.52 0.59
N LEU A 95 -2.61 -6.24 1.76
CA LEU A 95 -3.15 -7.23 2.69
C LEU A 95 -4.69 -7.20 2.62
N PRO A 96 -5.36 -8.32 2.91
CA PRO A 96 -6.81 -8.32 3.05
C PRO A 96 -7.23 -7.41 4.20
N CYS A 97 -8.40 -6.78 4.07
CA CYS A 97 -8.97 -6.01 5.17
C CYS A 97 -9.20 -6.92 6.39
N PRO A 98 -8.93 -6.45 7.62
CA PRO A 98 -8.96 -7.32 8.79
C PRO A 98 -10.38 -7.73 9.13
N ILE A 99 -10.60 -9.02 9.30
CA ILE A 99 -11.84 -9.61 9.84
C ILE A 99 -11.57 -10.14 11.25
N GLU A 100 -12.61 -10.28 12.06
CA GLU A 100 -12.49 -10.87 13.39
C GLU A 100 -11.97 -12.31 13.30
N GLY A 101 -10.96 -12.65 14.13
CA GLY A 101 -10.27 -13.95 14.07
C GLY A 101 -9.30 -14.15 12.90
N GLY A 102 -9.26 -13.24 11.93
CA GLY A 102 -8.33 -13.33 10.78
C GLY A 102 -6.89 -12.94 11.14
N PRO A 103 -5.87 -13.42 10.40
CA PRO A 103 -4.47 -13.15 10.72
C PRO A 103 -4.03 -11.70 10.49
N ALA A 104 -4.79 -10.93 9.70
CA ALA A 104 -4.40 -9.60 9.23
C ALA A 104 -4.56 -8.47 10.26
N TYR A 105 -5.41 -8.61 11.30
CA TYR A 105 -5.71 -7.48 12.21
C TYR A 105 -4.46 -6.92 12.91
N LYS A 106 -3.51 -7.80 13.27
CA LYS A 106 -2.25 -7.39 13.93
C LYS A 106 -1.38 -6.50 13.02
N LEU A 107 -1.51 -6.65 11.70
CA LEU A 107 -0.76 -5.91 10.68
C LEU A 107 -1.30 -4.48 10.48
N TYR A 108 -2.44 -4.12 11.07
CA TYR A 108 -3.00 -2.75 11.00
C TYR A 108 -2.89 -1.97 12.30
N SER A 109 -2.09 -2.46 13.25
CA SER A 109 -1.91 -1.87 14.58
C SER A 109 -0.85 -0.75 14.60
N LEU A 110 -0.99 0.21 15.51
CA LEU A 110 0.01 1.26 15.74
C LEU A 110 1.39 0.67 16.05
N GLU A 111 1.42 -0.41 16.83
CA GLU A 111 2.65 -1.14 17.18
C GLU A 111 3.37 -1.62 15.92
N PHE A 112 2.64 -2.20 14.96
CA PHE A 112 3.24 -2.65 13.71
C PHE A 112 3.69 -1.48 12.83
N PHE A 113 2.92 -0.40 12.72
CA PHE A 113 3.36 0.78 11.97
C PHE A 113 4.65 1.41 12.52
N LYS A 114 4.88 1.35 13.83
CA LYS A 114 6.16 1.77 14.44
C LYS A 114 7.31 0.85 14.02
N ILE A 115 7.07 -0.46 13.95
CA ILE A 115 8.06 -1.44 13.46
C ILE A 115 8.37 -1.20 11.98
N LEU A 116 7.35 -1.05 11.14
CA LEU A 116 7.52 -0.76 9.71
C LEU A 116 8.30 0.54 9.49
N LYS A 117 8.03 1.57 10.28
CA LYS A 117 8.75 2.83 10.20
C LYS A 117 10.25 2.68 10.49
N ALA A 118 10.64 1.81 11.43
CA ALA A 118 12.05 1.53 11.71
C ALA A 118 12.76 0.78 10.55
N HIS A 119 11.99 0.13 9.67
CA HIS A 119 12.47 -0.56 8.47
C HIS A 119 12.47 0.31 7.21
N LEU A 120 12.06 1.59 7.31
CA LEU A 120 12.18 2.52 6.20
C LEU A 120 13.57 3.18 6.19
N THR A 121 14.14 3.32 5.00
CA THR A 121 15.32 4.18 4.79
C THR A 121 14.95 5.65 5.01
N LYS A 122 15.96 6.52 5.11
CA LYS A 122 15.72 7.96 5.17
C LYS A 122 15.01 8.43 3.89
N GLY A 123 13.84 9.04 4.05
CA GLY A 123 12.98 9.43 2.93
C GLY A 123 12.12 8.30 2.36
N GLY A 124 12.21 7.11 2.96
CA GLY A 124 11.34 5.98 2.65
C GLY A 124 9.88 6.29 2.97
N PHE A 125 9.00 5.50 2.36
CA PHE A 125 7.57 5.71 2.45
C PHE A 125 6.80 4.39 2.42
N LEU A 126 5.56 4.46 2.91
CA LEU A 126 4.65 3.33 2.98
C LEU A 126 3.41 3.62 2.15
N ALA A 127 2.94 2.61 1.39
CA ALA A 127 1.67 2.62 0.70
C ALA A 127 0.81 1.44 1.15
N THR A 128 -0.47 1.65 1.42
CA THR A 128 -1.38 0.56 1.80
C THR A 128 -2.73 0.71 1.14
N GLN A 129 -3.35 -0.40 0.77
CA GLN A 129 -4.80 -0.45 0.59
C GLN A 129 -5.45 -0.19 1.96
N ALA A 130 -6.61 0.48 1.99
CA ALA A 130 -7.21 0.96 3.23
C ALA A 130 -8.72 0.69 3.33
N GLY A 131 -9.21 -0.34 2.65
CA GLY A 131 -10.61 -0.74 2.64
C GLY A 131 -11.54 0.18 1.86
N GLY A 132 -12.84 0.03 2.08
CA GLY A 132 -13.87 0.87 1.49
C GLY A 132 -13.75 2.35 1.87
N ALA A 133 -14.29 3.20 1.00
CA ALA A 133 -14.33 4.65 1.12
C ALA A 133 -15.75 5.22 1.00
N SER A 134 -16.76 4.35 1.04
CA SER A 134 -18.17 4.74 0.97
C SER A 134 -18.66 5.20 2.34
N ARG A 135 -19.74 5.98 2.39
CA ARG A 135 -20.30 6.49 3.66
C ARG A 135 -20.64 5.39 4.68
N VAL A 136 -20.95 4.19 4.22
CA VAL A 136 -21.32 3.04 5.07
C VAL A 136 -20.16 2.06 5.32
N ASN A 137 -19.04 2.22 4.61
CA ASN A 137 -17.93 1.29 4.65
C ASN A 137 -16.57 2.03 4.69
N SER A 138 -16.44 3.05 5.54
CA SER A 138 -15.19 3.83 5.70
C SER A 138 -14.61 3.79 7.12
N ASP A 139 -15.25 3.13 8.08
CA ASP A 139 -14.84 3.16 9.50
C ASP A 139 -13.43 2.59 9.72
N PHE A 140 -13.11 1.50 9.02
CA PHE A 140 -11.77 0.93 9.00
C PHE A 140 -10.77 1.93 8.40
N HIS A 141 -11.09 2.52 7.25
CA HIS A 141 -10.24 3.50 6.58
C HIS A 141 -9.90 4.68 7.50
N PHE A 142 -10.90 5.28 8.14
CA PHE A 142 -10.72 6.41 9.06
C PHE A 142 -9.85 6.03 10.26
N SER A 143 -10.10 4.86 10.85
CA SER A 143 -9.30 4.35 11.97
C SER A 143 -7.86 4.07 11.56
N LEU A 144 -7.65 3.49 10.37
CA LEU A 144 -6.33 3.24 9.81
C LEU A 144 -5.56 4.53 9.57
N TYR A 145 -6.21 5.55 8.98
CA TYR A 145 -5.62 6.86 8.77
C TYR A 145 -5.20 7.54 10.09
N ALA A 146 -6.09 7.54 11.09
CA ALA A 146 -5.80 8.08 12.41
C ALA A 146 -4.63 7.34 13.10
N THR A 147 -4.56 6.02 12.92
CA THR A 147 -3.48 5.17 13.45
C THR A 147 -2.15 5.51 12.80
N MET A 148 -2.09 5.56 11.47
CA MET A 148 -0.86 5.88 10.74
C MET A 148 -0.39 7.31 11.01
N LYS A 149 -1.30 8.26 11.27
CA LYS A 149 -0.99 9.64 11.71
C LYS A 149 -0.17 9.68 13.02
N LYS A 150 -0.24 8.64 13.86
CA LYS A 150 0.59 8.52 15.08
C LYS A 150 2.00 7.98 14.79
N ALA A 151 2.22 7.41 13.61
CA ALA A 151 3.53 6.87 13.19
C ALA A 151 4.26 7.79 12.21
N PHE A 152 3.57 8.47 11.28
CA PHE A 152 4.17 9.25 10.19
C PHE A 152 3.81 10.74 10.25
N LYS A 153 4.72 11.61 9.78
CA LYS A 153 4.48 13.07 9.76
C LYS A 153 3.52 13.51 8.65
N HIS A 154 3.59 12.88 7.48
CA HIS A 154 2.83 13.26 6.30
C HIS A 154 2.06 12.05 5.76
N LEU A 155 0.74 12.22 5.60
CA LEU A 155 -0.15 11.20 5.08
C LEU A 155 -1.05 11.79 4.00
N MET A 156 -1.30 11.00 2.97
CA MET A 156 -2.24 11.31 1.92
C MET A 156 -3.21 10.13 1.79
N SER A 157 -4.47 10.36 2.17
CA SER A 157 -5.57 9.44 1.90
C SER A 157 -6.22 9.79 0.57
N TYR A 158 -6.43 8.79 -0.28
CA TYR A 158 -7.09 8.92 -1.56
C TYR A 158 -7.91 7.69 -1.89
N GLN A 159 -8.82 7.82 -2.85
CA GLN A 159 -9.75 6.75 -3.21
C GLN A 159 -9.99 6.70 -4.72
N MET A 160 -10.46 5.55 -5.19
CA MET A 160 -10.95 5.36 -6.55
C MET A 160 -12.09 4.34 -6.54
N PHE A 161 -13.11 4.54 -7.38
CA PHE A 161 -14.13 3.52 -7.60
C PHE A 161 -13.51 2.29 -8.27
N VAL A 162 -13.64 1.12 -7.65
CA VAL A 162 -13.17 -0.15 -8.20
C VAL A 162 -14.39 -0.92 -8.69
N PRO A 163 -14.62 -1.00 -10.02
CA PRO A 163 -15.88 -1.53 -10.56
C PRO A 163 -16.21 -2.95 -10.09
N SER A 164 -15.22 -3.84 -10.00
CA SER A 164 -15.42 -5.21 -9.55
C SER A 164 -15.78 -5.34 -8.07
N PHE A 165 -15.52 -4.31 -7.26
CA PHE A 165 -15.88 -4.28 -5.83
C PHE A 165 -17.18 -3.54 -5.58
N ASP A 166 -17.70 -2.83 -6.59
CA ASP A 166 -18.88 -1.96 -6.52
C ASP A 166 -18.82 -0.93 -5.38
N VAL A 167 -17.61 -0.51 -5.00
CA VAL A 167 -17.39 0.50 -3.96
C VAL A 167 -16.18 1.38 -4.30
N PRO A 168 -16.16 2.64 -3.83
CA PRO A 168 -14.90 3.39 -3.78
C PRO A 168 -13.96 2.69 -2.78
N TRP A 169 -12.73 2.43 -3.23
CA TRP A 169 -11.68 1.81 -2.44
C TRP A 169 -10.61 2.83 -2.09
N ALA A 170 -10.21 2.85 -0.83
CA ALA A 170 -9.26 3.78 -0.28
C ALA A 170 -7.83 3.23 -0.28
N PHE A 171 -6.89 4.16 -0.29
CA PHE A 171 -5.45 3.94 -0.20
C PHE A 171 -4.85 5.04 0.68
N ILE A 172 -3.73 4.72 1.33
CA ILE A 172 -2.97 5.70 2.12
C ILE A 172 -1.51 5.62 1.70
N ALA A 173 -0.94 6.78 1.37
CA ALA A 173 0.51 6.98 1.28
C ALA A 173 0.99 7.72 2.54
N ALA A 174 2.11 7.29 3.12
CA ALA A 174 2.67 7.86 4.33
C ALA A 174 4.19 8.00 4.25
N SER A 175 4.73 9.13 4.72
CA SER A 175 6.17 9.37 4.82
C SER A 175 6.47 10.38 5.94
N ASP A 176 7.72 10.44 6.36
CA ASP A 176 8.22 11.52 7.21
C ASP A 176 8.70 12.73 6.39
N GLU A 177 8.85 12.57 5.08
CA GLU A 177 9.18 13.65 4.14
C GLU A 177 7.91 14.27 3.55
N LYS A 178 7.99 15.55 3.21
CA LYS A 178 6.88 16.26 2.56
C LYS A 178 6.63 15.68 1.17
N PHE A 179 5.35 15.52 0.81
CA PHE A 179 4.98 15.13 -0.54
C PHE A 179 5.31 16.24 -1.55
N SER A 180 5.74 15.81 -2.74
CA SER A 180 5.98 16.67 -3.89
C SER A 180 4.67 17.29 -4.39
N SER A 181 4.77 18.38 -5.15
CA SER A 181 3.61 18.91 -5.88
C SER A 181 3.10 17.88 -6.90
N ARG A 182 1.82 18.00 -7.27
CA ARG A 182 1.15 17.12 -8.23
C ARG A 182 1.87 17.06 -9.58
N ASP A 183 2.33 18.20 -10.09
CA ASP A 183 3.09 18.25 -11.34
C ASP A 183 4.41 17.48 -11.26
N LYS A 184 5.14 17.64 -10.15
CA LYS A 184 6.38 16.89 -9.90
C LYS A 184 6.09 15.39 -9.76
N ALA A 185 5.01 15.03 -9.06
CA ALA A 185 4.60 13.64 -8.89
C ALA A 185 4.25 12.99 -10.23
N TRP A 186 3.47 13.67 -11.07
CA TRP A 186 3.11 13.16 -12.40
C TRP A 186 4.32 13.05 -13.33
N ALA A 187 5.17 14.08 -13.36
CA ALA A 187 6.41 14.05 -14.13
C ALA A 187 7.32 12.89 -13.70
N LYS A 188 7.41 12.63 -12.39
CA LYS A 188 8.17 11.50 -11.84
C LYS A 188 7.59 10.16 -12.28
N ILE A 189 6.28 9.96 -12.18
CA ILE A 189 5.62 8.71 -12.63
C ILE A 189 5.88 8.46 -14.12
N ARG A 190 5.68 9.48 -14.97
CA ARG A 190 5.87 9.36 -16.42
C ARG A 190 7.31 9.03 -16.83
N ARG A 191 8.30 9.59 -16.13
CA ARG A 191 9.72 9.35 -16.43
C ARG A 191 10.21 8.01 -15.86
N GLY A 192 9.74 7.70 -14.65
CA GLY A 192 10.23 6.60 -13.81
C GLY A 192 9.60 5.25 -14.13
N ALA A 193 8.31 5.19 -14.45
CA ALA A 193 7.60 3.93 -14.71
C ALA A 193 7.40 3.68 -16.22
N LYS A 194 7.62 2.44 -16.65
CA LYS A 194 7.46 2.00 -18.06
C LYS A 194 5.98 1.72 -18.39
N GLY A 195 5.62 1.77 -19.67
CA GLY A 195 4.28 1.38 -20.16
C GLY A 195 3.19 2.43 -19.97
N THR A 196 1.98 2.11 -20.40
CA THR A 196 0.79 2.98 -20.31
C THR A 196 0.03 2.76 -19.00
N PHE A 197 -0.84 3.70 -18.62
CA PHE A 197 -1.66 3.62 -17.42
C PHE A 197 -3.13 3.64 -17.81
N ASN A 198 -3.90 2.65 -17.36
CA ASN A 198 -5.32 2.57 -17.68
C ASN A 198 -6.17 3.43 -16.73
N ALA A 199 -5.82 3.44 -15.44
CA ALA A 199 -6.60 4.10 -14.39
C ALA A 199 -6.00 5.43 -13.91
N LEU A 200 -4.80 5.79 -14.38
CA LEU A 200 -4.05 6.94 -13.87
C LEU A 200 -3.61 7.86 -15.01
N ASN A 201 -3.97 9.12 -14.90
CA ASN A 201 -3.50 10.21 -15.76
C ASN A 201 -3.22 11.46 -14.91
N ALA A 202 -2.86 12.58 -15.54
CA ALA A 202 -2.56 13.83 -14.85
C ALA A 202 -3.75 14.35 -14.04
N GLU A 203 -4.95 14.34 -14.62
CA GLU A 203 -6.18 14.86 -14.02
C GLU A 203 -6.62 14.00 -12.82
N VAL A 204 -6.56 12.68 -12.95
CA VAL A 204 -6.83 11.74 -11.85
C VAL A 204 -5.83 11.98 -10.72
N LEU A 205 -4.53 12.11 -11.03
CA LEU A 205 -3.51 12.38 -10.00
C LEU A 205 -3.71 13.77 -9.36
N ASP A 206 -4.24 14.75 -10.07
CA ASP A 206 -4.62 16.02 -9.47
C ASP A 206 -5.83 15.88 -8.54
N ALA A 207 -6.82 15.09 -8.94
CA ALA A 207 -8.02 14.82 -8.17
C ALA A 207 -7.75 14.00 -6.89
N ILE A 208 -6.76 13.10 -6.88
CA ILE A 208 -6.54 12.26 -5.70
C ILE A 208 -6.24 13.10 -4.44
N GLY A 209 -6.80 12.67 -3.32
CA GLY A 209 -6.73 13.39 -2.05
C GLY A 209 -7.69 14.57 -1.91
N LYS A 210 -8.39 14.97 -2.98
CA LYS A 210 -9.51 15.93 -2.90
C LYS A 210 -10.79 15.17 -2.54
N ASN A 211 -11.00 14.97 -1.23
CA ASN A 211 -12.09 14.15 -0.72
C ASN A 211 -13.38 14.96 -0.43
N PRO A 212 -14.58 14.34 -0.49
CA PRO A 212 -15.83 14.98 -0.09
C PRO A 212 -15.88 15.26 1.42
N GLU A 213 -16.78 16.14 1.84
CA GLU A 213 -16.80 16.69 3.20
C GLU A 213 -17.02 15.63 4.29
N PHE A 214 -17.91 14.64 4.05
CA PHE A 214 -18.11 13.55 5.00
C PHE A 214 -16.82 12.75 5.25
N PHE A 215 -16.01 12.59 4.19
CA PHE A 215 -14.80 11.80 4.24
C PHE A 215 -13.70 12.56 4.97
N LYS A 216 -13.58 13.88 4.74
CA LYS A 216 -12.69 14.75 5.52
C LYS A 216 -13.01 14.68 7.01
N LYS A 217 -14.29 14.84 7.39
CA LYS A 217 -14.73 14.72 8.79
C LYS A 217 -14.42 13.35 9.38
N GLY A 218 -14.60 12.28 8.60
CA GLY A 218 -14.26 10.92 9.02
C GLY A 218 -12.76 10.73 9.30
N LEU A 219 -11.88 11.28 8.45
CA LEU A 219 -10.41 11.22 8.64
C LEU A 219 -9.96 11.85 9.97
N ASP A 220 -10.69 12.84 10.47
CA ASP A 220 -10.39 13.49 11.76
C ASP A 220 -11.00 12.75 12.97
N GLY A 221 -11.98 11.86 12.74
CA GLY A 221 -12.71 11.13 13.79
C GLY A 221 -12.31 9.66 13.98
N GLY A 222 -11.30 9.17 13.26
CA GLY A 222 -10.86 7.77 13.32
C GLY A 222 -10.33 7.33 14.69
N ARG A 223 -10.57 6.05 15.04
CA ARG A 223 -10.04 5.44 16.28
C ARG A 223 -8.62 4.91 16.05
N ILE A 224 -7.80 4.91 17.10
CA ILE A 224 -6.45 4.33 17.02
C ILE A 224 -6.55 2.80 17.16
N ILE A 225 -6.10 2.10 16.13
CA ILE A 225 -5.99 0.64 16.09
C ILE A 225 -4.75 0.23 16.87
N THR A 226 -4.94 -0.64 17.86
CA THR A 226 -3.84 -1.24 18.63
C THR A 226 -4.05 -2.74 18.67
N ARG A 227 -3.01 -3.50 19.03
CA ARG A 227 -3.15 -4.97 19.18
C ARG A 227 -4.24 -5.37 20.17
N LYS A 228 -4.43 -4.57 21.23
CA LYS A 228 -5.46 -4.79 22.26
C LYS A 228 -6.85 -4.27 21.87
N LYS A 229 -6.94 -3.38 20.88
CA LYS A 229 -8.19 -2.76 20.41
C LYS A 229 -8.18 -2.75 18.88
N PRO A 230 -8.36 -3.92 18.24
CA PRO A 230 -8.42 -4.01 16.79
C PRO A 230 -9.68 -3.32 16.25
N VAL A 231 -9.62 -2.94 14.98
CA VAL A 231 -10.78 -2.50 14.20
C VAL A 231 -10.88 -3.41 13.00
N TYR A 232 -12.04 -4.04 12.84
CA TYR A 232 -12.33 -4.95 11.74
C TYR A 232 -13.14 -4.24 10.65
N PHE A 233 -13.02 -4.73 9.42
CA PHE A 233 -13.69 -4.22 8.24
C PHE A 233 -15.12 -4.76 8.13
N PHE A 234 -15.30 -6.06 8.39
CA PHE A 234 -16.60 -6.67 8.60
C PHE A 234 -16.76 -6.99 10.08
N LYS A 235 -17.94 -6.71 10.63
CA LYS A 235 -18.38 -7.21 11.93
C LYS A 235 -19.13 -8.51 11.74
#